data_AF-A0A2G1ZFA7-F1
#
_entry.id   AF-A0A2G1ZFA7-F1
#
_cell.length_a   1.000
_cell.length_b   1.000
_cell.length_c   1.000
_cell.angle_alpha   90.00
_cell.angle_beta   90.00
_cell.angle_gamma   90.00
#
_symmetry.space_group_name_H-M   'P 1'
#
loop_
_entity.id
_entity.type
_entity.pdbx_description
1 polymer ?
#
loop_
_entity_poly.entity_id
_entity_poly.type
_entity_poly.pdbx_seq_one_letter_code
_entity_poly.pdbx_strand_id
1 'polypeptide(L)'
;MNLTKKIIIGVCIYLVFLLALLPASVVIKLAPLPNNINFSGISGSIWSGSIESVTIQNRQLEQVQWQLSPWALLLGQAKLDLVIGNRGSAVNGKGLVIFSMSGIDAEGLRFEAPTSFLLGNNRLPFRTKVGGDISLFIDRLEQGTPWCEQLNGKLFINSAGVKNQFGNYPLGDIELDLSCVDGNVKVKSDETMNQLGFSGTLVLQAEKVVQLSAKIKETASQPEDLKKALAFLGKKDSQGYYPISYQGRVPGL
;
A
#
# COMPACT_ATOMS: atom_id res chain seq x y z
N MET A 1 -42.14 -34.17 18.84
CA MET A 1 -41.64 -32.86 18.36
C MET A 1 -42.61 -32.32 17.32
N ASN A 2 -43.27 -31.18 17.57
CA ASN A 2 -44.29 -30.60 16.68
C ASN A 2 -43.71 -30.29 15.28
N LEU A 3 -44.53 -30.42 14.23
CA LEU A 3 -44.15 -30.18 12.83
C LEU A 3 -43.45 -28.82 12.63
N THR A 4 -43.96 -27.78 13.30
CA THR A 4 -43.37 -26.42 13.29
C THR A 4 -41.92 -26.41 13.77
N LYS A 5 -41.57 -27.17 14.81
CA LYS A 5 -40.19 -27.26 15.31
C LYS A 5 -39.27 -27.92 14.30
N LYS A 6 -39.75 -28.94 13.57
CA LYS A 6 -39.00 -29.59 12.49
C LYS A 6 -38.73 -28.64 11.33
N ILE A 7 -39.73 -27.84 10.95
CA ILE A 7 -39.60 -26.84 9.88
C ILE A 7 -38.57 -25.77 10.28
N ILE A 8 -38.67 -25.22 11.49
CA ILE A 8 -37.72 -24.20 11.98
C ILE A 8 -36.29 -24.76 11.97
N ILE A 9 -36.07 -25.96 12.50
CA ILE A 9 -34.75 -26.60 12.50
C ILE A 9 -34.25 -26.81 11.07
N GLY A 10 -35.10 -27.29 10.16
CA GLY A 10 -34.74 -27.48 8.75
C GLY A 10 -34.34 -26.18 8.06
N VAL A 11 -35.09 -25.10 8.28
CA VAL A 11 -34.77 -23.77 7.75
C VAL A 11 -33.47 -23.23 8.33
N CYS A 12 -33.26 -23.34 9.65
CA CYS A 12 -32.01 -22.90 10.28
C CYS A 12 -30.80 -23.65 9.72
N ILE A 13 -30.89 -24.98 9.59
CA ILE A 13 -29.83 -25.80 9.00
C ILE A 13 -29.58 -25.38 7.55
N TYR A 14 -30.63 -25.19 6.76
CA TYR A 14 -30.52 -24.73 5.38
C TYR A 14 -29.78 -23.39 5.28
N LEU A 15 -30.14 -22.41 6.12
CA LEU A 15 -29.49 -21.11 6.14
C LEU A 15 -28.01 -21.20 6.55
N VAL A 16 -27.68 -22.04 7.53
CA VAL A 16 -26.29 -22.29 7.93
C VAL A 16 -25.48 -22.86 6.78
N PHE A 17 -26.00 -23.87 6.07
CA PHE A 17 -25.31 -24.44 4.91
C PHE A 17 -25.23 -23.48 3.74
N LEU A 18 -26.26 -22.68 3.51
CA LEU A 18 -26.26 -21.65 2.46
C LEU A 18 -25.15 -20.63 2.70
N LEU A 19 -24.97 -20.18 3.95
CA LEU A 19 -23.88 -19.27 4.31
C LEU A 19 -22.51 -19.97 4.27
N ALA A 20 -22.40 -21.18 4.82
CA ALA A 20 -21.15 -21.94 4.86
C ALA A 20 -20.61 -22.29 3.46
N LEU A 21 -21.51 -22.55 2.50
CA LEU A 21 -21.17 -22.96 1.14
C LEU A 21 -21.32 -21.83 0.12
N LEU A 22 -21.54 -20.58 0.56
CA LEU A 22 -21.80 -19.46 -0.35
C LEU A 22 -20.60 -19.28 -1.31
N PRO A 23 -20.79 -19.48 -2.64
CA PRO A 23 -19.69 -19.37 -3.59
C PRO A 23 -19.20 -17.94 -3.72
N ALA A 24 -17.88 -17.77 -3.74
CA ALA A 24 -17.25 -16.46 -3.91
C ALA A 24 -17.69 -15.75 -5.20
N SER A 25 -17.86 -16.52 -6.27
CA SER A 25 -18.26 -16.02 -7.59
C SER A 25 -19.64 -15.37 -7.60
N VAL A 26 -20.56 -15.81 -6.75
CA VAL A 26 -21.89 -15.20 -6.62
C VAL A 26 -21.78 -13.85 -5.92
N VAL A 27 -21.04 -13.80 -4.81
CA VAL A 27 -20.89 -12.57 -4.02
C VAL A 27 -20.13 -11.50 -4.79
N ILE A 28 -19.03 -11.85 -5.45
CA ILE A 28 -18.24 -10.88 -6.24
C ILE A 28 -19.07 -10.31 -7.40
N LYS A 29 -19.93 -11.11 -8.04
CA LYS A 29 -20.82 -10.62 -9.12
C LYS A 29 -21.90 -9.66 -8.62
N LEU A 30 -22.37 -9.82 -7.39
CA LEU A 30 -23.41 -8.99 -6.78
C LEU A 30 -22.84 -7.77 -6.05
N ALA A 31 -21.54 -7.78 -5.73
CA ALA A 31 -20.87 -6.69 -5.07
C ALA A 31 -20.88 -5.43 -5.95
N PRO A 32 -21.09 -4.23 -5.37
CA PRO A 32 -21.02 -2.97 -6.10
C PRO A 32 -19.56 -2.64 -6.42
N LEU A 33 -19.01 -3.30 -7.42
CA LEU A 33 -17.62 -3.13 -7.84
C LEU A 33 -17.52 -2.03 -8.90
N PRO A 34 -16.48 -1.19 -8.87
CA PRO A 34 -16.20 -0.24 -9.94
C PRO A 34 -16.08 -0.93 -11.31
N ASN A 35 -16.59 -0.29 -12.37
CA ASN A 35 -16.58 -0.83 -13.75
C ASN A 35 -15.18 -1.08 -14.35
N ASN A 36 -14.11 -0.72 -13.65
CA ASN A 36 -12.72 -0.86 -14.09
C ASN A 36 -11.99 -2.04 -13.42
N ILE A 37 -12.73 -2.94 -12.77
CA ILE A 37 -12.20 -4.15 -12.14
C ILE A 37 -12.75 -5.38 -12.86
N ASN A 38 -11.84 -6.19 -13.41
CA ASN A 38 -12.15 -7.47 -14.03
C ASN A 38 -11.55 -8.61 -13.23
N PHE A 39 -12.30 -9.69 -13.08
CA PHE A 39 -11.87 -10.90 -12.37
C PHE A 39 -11.91 -12.09 -13.33
N SER A 40 -10.89 -12.94 -13.28
CA SER A 40 -10.83 -14.22 -13.99
C SER A 40 -10.48 -15.35 -13.03
N GLY A 41 -11.05 -16.52 -13.26
CA GLY A 41 -10.73 -17.73 -12.48
C GLY A 41 -11.12 -17.64 -11.01
N ILE A 42 -12.32 -17.13 -10.68
CA ILE A 42 -12.83 -17.11 -9.29
C ILE A 42 -13.19 -18.54 -8.87
N SER A 43 -12.65 -18.99 -7.73
CA SER A 43 -12.95 -20.29 -7.15
C SER A 43 -13.10 -20.24 -5.63
N GLY A 44 -13.76 -21.25 -5.06
CA GLY A 44 -13.98 -21.37 -3.61
C GLY A 44 -15.21 -20.64 -3.07
N SER A 45 -15.24 -20.49 -1.75
CA SER A 45 -16.32 -19.86 -0.99
C SER A 45 -15.95 -18.44 -0.56
N ILE A 46 -16.90 -17.69 -0.02
CA ILE A 46 -16.58 -16.39 0.59
C ILE A 46 -15.57 -16.50 1.75
N TRP A 47 -15.51 -17.66 2.40
CA TRP A 47 -14.66 -17.91 3.57
C TRP A 47 -13.23 -18.24 3.19
N SER A 48 -13.06 -19.02 2.13
CA SER A 48 -11.78 -19.42 1.59
C SER A 48 -11.93 -19.58 0.10
N GLY A 49 -11.24 -18.73 -0.64
CA GLY A 49 -11.34 -18.67 -2.07
C GLY A 49 -10.09 -18.11 -2.71
N SER A 50 -10.08 -18.17 -4.04
CA SER A 50 -9.00 -17.64 -4.86
C SER A 50 -9.54 -17.01 -6.13
N ILE A 51 -8.78 -16.07 -6.65
CA ILE A 51 -8.96 -15.46 -7.96
C ILE A 51 -7.65 -15.62 -8.71
N GLU A 52 -7.71 -16.20 -9.89
CA GLU A 52 -6.53 -16.39 -10.75
C GLU A 52 -5.94 -15.07 -11.21
N SER A 53 -6.77 -14.13 -11.67
CA SER A 53 -6.32 -12.79 -12.09
C SER A 53 -7.36 -11.71 -11.78
N VAL A 54 -6.88 -10.61 -11.21
CA VAL A 54 -7.64 -9.37 -11.00
C VAL A 54 -6.98 -8.27 -11.79
N THR A 55 -7.73 -7.59 -12.65
CA THR A 55 -7.24 -6.43 -13.39
C THR A 55 -7.95 -5.16 -12.93
N ILE A 56 -7.21 -4.19 -12.42
CA ILE A 56 -7.71 -2.89 -11.93
C ILE A 56 -6.98 -1.78 -12.68
N GLN A 57 -7.67 -1.00 -13.52
CA GLN A 57 -7.06 0.14 -14.24
C GLN A 57 -5.73 -0.21 -14.96
N ASN A 58 -5.72 -1.32 -15.73
CA ASN A 58 -4.54 -1.88 -16.41
C ASN A 58 -3.43 -2.44 -15.51
N ARG A 59 -3.68 -2.55 -14.20
CA ARG A 59 -2.80 -3.24 -13.26
C ARG A 59 -3.32 -4.65 -13.05
N GLN A 60 -2.49 -5.64 -13.29
CA GLN A 60 -2.84 -7.04 -13.11
C GLN A 60 -2.24 -7.56 -11.80
N LEU A 61 -3.08 -8.17 -10.97
CA LEU A 61 -2.71 -8.95 -9.81
C LEU A 61 -3.03 -10.41 -10.11
N GLU A 62 -2.09 -11.29 -9.81
CA GLU A 62 -2.24 -12.72 -10.07
C GLU A 62 -2.34 -13.47 -8.75
N GLN A 63 -3.06 -14.60 -8.77
CA GLN A 63 -3.12 -15.55 -7.66
C GLN A 63 -3.52 -14.87 -6.34
N VAL A 64 -4.65 -14.16 -6.34
CA VAL A 64 -5.20 -13.56 -5.13
C VAL A 64 -5.94 -14.64 -4.35
N GLN A 65 -5.52 -14.89 -3.12
CA GLN A 65 -6.12 -15.85 -2.21
C GLN A 65 -6.56 -15.14 -0.95
N TRP A 66 -7.66 -15.59 -0.37
CA TRP A 66 -8.12 -15.04 0.89
C TRP A 66 -8.68 -16.10 1.82
N GLN A 67 -8.62 -15.79 3.12
CA GLN A 67 -9.29 -16.53 4.17
C GLN A 67 -9.99 -15.56 5.13
N LEU A 68 -11.32 -15.57 5.12
CA LEU A 68 -12.16 -14.79 6.02
C LEU A 68 -12.56 -15.63 7.23
N SER A 69 -12.33 -15.13 8.44
CA SER A 69 -12.70 -15.81 9.68
C SER A 69 -14.21 -15.71 9.95
N PRO A 70 -14.97 -16.82 9.95
CA PRO A 70 -16.39 -16.78 10.29
C PRO A 70 -16.62 -16.41 11.77
N TRP A 71 -15.70 -16.82 12.65
CA TRP A 71 -15.81 -16.57 14.08
C TRP A 71 -15.60 -15.10 14.44
N ALA A 72 -14.68 -14.42 13.73
CA ALA A 72 -14.49 -12.99 13.88
C ALA A 72 -15.77 -12.20 13.54
N LEU A 73 -16.54 -12.65 12.54
CA LEU A 73 -17.79 -11.96 12.18
C LEU A 73 -18.83 -12.01 13.31
N LEU A 74 -18.86 -13.12 14.08
CA LEU A 74 -19.73 -13.21 15.27
C LEU A 74 -19.32 -12.22 16.37
N LEU A 75 -18.06 -11.77 16.36
CA LEU A 75 -17.52 -10.74 17.24
C LEU A 75 -17.61 -9.33 16.63
N GLY A 76 -18.28 -9.17 15.48
CA GLY A 76 -18.42 -7.88 14.79
C GLY A 76 -17.19 -7.44 13.99
N GLN A 77 -16.30 -8.38 13.62
CA GLN A 77 -15.07 -8.11 12.89
C GLN A 77 -14.96 -8.96 11.62
N ALA A 78 -14.67 -8.36 10.47
CA ALA A 78 -14.28 -9.11 9.27
C ALA A 78 -12.76 -9.24 9.22
N LYS A 79 -12.25 -10.37 9.73
CA LYS A 79 -10.82 -10.69 9.75
C LYS A 79 -10.44 -11.48 8.49
N LEU A 80 -9.64 -10.86 7.62
CA LEU A 80 -9.29 -11.35 6.29
C LEU A 80 -7.78 -11.54 6.18
N ASP A 81 -7.33 -12.78 6.03
CA ASP A 81 -5.96 -13.10 5.64
C ASP A 81 -5.88 -13.06 4.11
N LEU A 82 -5.00 -12.21 3.57
CA LEU A 82 -4.83 -12.00 2.14
C LEU A 82 -3.44 -12.46 1.71
N VAL A 83 -3.38 -13.12 0.56
CA VAL A 83 -2.15 -13.45 -0.15
C VAL A 83 -2.34 -13.09 -1.62
N ILE A 84 -1.35 -12.42 -2.21
CA ILE A 84 -1.34 -12.02 -3.62
C ILE A 84 -0.03 -12.51 -4.22
N GLY A 85 -0.12 -13.21 -5.36
CA GLY A 85 1.04 -13.72 -6.07
C GLY A 85 1.84 -14.74 -5.26
N ASN A 86 3.03 -15.05 -5.77
CA ASN A 86 4.03 -15.86 -5.11
C ASN A 86 5.42 -15.23 -5.28
N ARG A 87 6.50 -15.90 -4.82
CA ARG A 87 7.87 -15.38 -4.91
C ARG A 87 8.36 -15.09 -6.35
N GLY A 88 7.76 -15.71 -7.35
CA GLY A 88 8.05 -15.47 -8.77
C GLY A 88 7.11 -14.46 -9.44
N SER A 89 6.08 -13.99 -8.74
CA SER A 89 5.16 -12.97 -9.26
C SER A 89 5.82 -11.58 -9.17
N ALA A 90 5.66 -10.78 -10.22
CA ALA A 90 6.16 -9.40 -10.23
C ALA A 90 5.51 -8.55 -9.12
N VAL A 91 4.26 -8.84 -8.80
CA VAL A 91 3.57 -8.25 -7.65
C VAL A 91 3.25 -9.36 -6.69
N ASN A 92 3.68 -9.22 -5.45
CA ASN A 92 3.35 -10.14 -4.39
C ASN A 92 2.96 -9.38 -3.12
N GLY A 93 2.15 -10.01 -2.28
CA GLY A 93 1.78 -9.41 -1.02
C GLY A 93 1.12 -10.41 -0.10
N LYS A 94 1.14 -10.10 1.19
CA LYS A 94 0.39 -10.84 2.19
C LYS A 94 0.10 -9.96 3.38
N GLY A 95 -0.95 -10.25 4.11
CA GLY A 95 -1.23 -9.53 5.35
C GLY A 95 -2.57 -9.88 5.90
N LEU A 96 -2.73 -9.60 7.20
CA LEU A 96 -4.00 -9.69 7.86
C LEU A 96 -4.66 -8.31 7.86
N VAL A 97 -5.90 -8.23 7.39
CA VAL A 97 -6.72 -7.02 7.42
C VAL A 97 -7.96 -7.28 8.27
N ILE A 98 -8.27 -6.39 9.19
CA ILE A 98 -9.40 -6.49 10.10
C ILE A 98 -10.29 -5.28 9.86
N PHE A 99 -11.53 -5.52 9.43
CA PHE A 99 -12.55 -4.48 9.34
C PHE A 99 -13.48 -4.58 10.54
N SER A 100 -13.74 -3.47 11.21
CA SER A 100 -14.68 -3.41 12.32
C SER A 100 -15.42 -2.07 12.33
N MET A 101 -16.27 -1.86 13.33
CA MET A 101 -16.95 -0.58 13.52
C MET A 101 -16.01 0.57 13.90
N SER A 102 -14.81 0.29 14.42
CA SER A 102 -13.81 1.32 14.76
C SER A 102 -12.95 1.74 13.57
N GLY A 103 -12.91 0.93 12.50
CA GLY A 103 -12.11 1.21 11.32
C GLY A 103 -11.44 -0.04 10.73
N ILE A 104 -10.33 0.19 10.06
CA ILE A 104 -9.51 -0.79 9.36
C ILE A 104 -8.18 -0.94 10.07
N ASP A 105 -7.87 -2.16 10.50
CA ASP A 105 -6.56 -2.49 11.06
C ASP A 105 -5.83 -3.45 10.12
N ALA A 106 -4.51 -3.41 10.14
CA ALA A 106 -3.68 -4.35 9.41
C ALA A 106 -2.47 -4.82 10.24
N GLU A 107 -2.13 -6.10 10.10
CA GLU A 107 -1.01 -6.72 10.81
C GLU A 107 -0.14 -7.52 9.86
N GLY A 108 1.18 -7.37 10.01
CA GLY A 108 2.17 -8.14 9.25
C GLY A 108 2.04 -8.01 7.74
N LEU A 109 1.55 -6.87 7.25
CA LEU A 109 1.36 -6.58 5.84
C LEU A 109 2.72 -6.47 5.17
N ARG A 110 2.89 -7.23 4.10
CA ARG A 110 4.03 -7.18 3.19
C ARG A 110 3.51 -7.00 1.79
N PHE A 111 4.11 -6.10 1.04
CA PHE A 111 3.74 -5.85 -0.35
C PHE A 111 4.98 -5.52 -1.14
N GLU A 112 5.16 -6.19 -2.26
CA GLU A 112 6.27 -6.00 -3.17
C GLU A 112 5.75 -5.81 -4.59
N ALA A 113 6.22 -4.76 -5.26
CA ALA A 113 5.85 -4.49 -6.64
C ALA A 113 6.90 -3.63 -7.35
N PRO A 114 7.07 -3.76 -8.68
CA PRO A 114 7.86 -2.81 -9.44
C PRO A 114 7.17 -1.44 -9.41
N THR A 115 7.96 -0.38 -9.44
CA THR A 115 7.47 1.01 -9.54
C THR A 115 6.50 1.23 -10.71
N SER A 116 6.68 0.49 -11.81
CA SER A 116 5.77 0.51 -12.98
C SER A 116 4.35 0.06 -12.65
N PHE A 117 4.17 -0.86 -11.71
CA PHE A 117 2.84 -1.29 -11.26
C PHE A 117 2.11 -0.14 -10.55
N LEU A 118 2.78 0.56 -9.63
CA LEU A 118 2.18 1.68 -8.89
C LEU A 118 1.85 2.87 -9.80
N LEU A 119 2.79 3.23 -10.68
CA LEU A 119 2.63 4.35 -11.60
C LEU A 119 1.64 4.05 -12.74
N GLY A 120 1.42 2.78 -13.05
CA GLY A 120 0.58 2.35 -14.17
C GLY A 120 1.06 2.97 -15.49
N ASN A 121 0.11 3.34 -16.35
CA ASN A 121 0.38 3.96 -17.66
C ASN A 121 0.40 5.50 -17.61
N ASN A 122 0.55 6.10 -16.43
CA ASN A 122 0.53 7.54 -16.27
C ASN A 122 1.74 8.20 -16.95
N ARG A 123 1.47 9.26 -17.72
CA ARG A 123 2.52 10.08 -18.33
C ARG A 123 3.02 11.09 -17.32
N LEU A 124 4.22 10.87 -16.79
CA LEU A 124 4.86 11.80 -15.87
C LEU A 124 5.43 13.02 -16.63
N PRO A 125 5.56 14.19 -15.97
CA PRO A 125 6.19 15.38 -16.54
C PRO A 125 7.58 15.07 -17.13
N PHE A 126 7.99 15.85 -18.14
CA PHE A 126 9.32 15.73 -18.77
C PHE A 126 9.65 14.33 -19.34
N ARG A 127 8.63 13.55 -19.69
CA ARG A 127 8.74 12.15 -20.13
C ARG A 127 9.48 11.28 -19.11
N THR A 128 9.26 11.55 -17.83
CA THR A 128 9.93 10.86 -16.74
C THR A 128 9.50 9.39 -16.69
N LYS A 129 10.47 8.50 -16.61
CA LYS A 129 10.34 7.09 -16.27
C LYS A 129 11.01 6.86 -14.94
N VAL A 130 10.28 6.23 -14.03
CA VAL A 130 10.82 5.80 -12.74
C VAL A 130 10.99 4.28 -12.82
N GLY A 131 12.13 3.80 -12.36
CA GLY A 131 12.46 2.40 -12.22
C GLY A 131 12.84 2.06 -10.79
N GLY A 132 12.87 0.77 -10.50
CA GLY A 132 13.12 0.20 -9.18
C GLY A 132 11.94 -0.63 -8.68
N ASP A 133 12.18 -1.32 -7.59
CA ASP A 133 11.22 -2.20 -6.92
C ASP A 133 10.88 -1.64 -5.54
N ILE A 134 9.61 -1.72 -5.17
CA ILE A 134 9.11 -1.20 -3.91
C ILE A 134 8.74 -2.37 -3.02
N SER A 135 9.23 -2.35 -1.78
CA SER A 135 8.87 -3.30 -0.73
C SER A 135 8.32 -2.54 0.48
N LEU A 136 7.04 -2.73 0.78
CA LEU A 136 6.35 -2.17 1.93
C LEU A 136 6.17 -3.25 2.99
N PHE A 137 6.58 -2.93 4.21
CA PHE A 137 6.40 -3.75 5.40
C PHE A 137 5.64 -2.92 6.44
N ILE A 138 4.50 -3.41 6.91
CA ILE A 138 3.74 -2.79 8.00
C ILE A 138 3.54 -3.88 9.05
N ASP A 139 4.19 -3.70 10.19
CA ASP A 139 4.03 -4.61 11.32
C ASP A 139 2.64 -4.46 11.93
N ARG A 140 2.21 -3.21 12.14
CA ARG A 140 0.90 -2.85 12.69
C ARG A 140 0.42 -1.52 12.14
N LEU A 141 -0.85 -1.50 11.73
CA LEU A 141 -1.61 -0.30 11.39
C LEU A 141 -2.95 -0.40 12.10
N GLU A 142 -3.30 0.63 12.84
CA GLU A 142 -4.64 0.85 13.39
C GLU A 142 -5.16 2.16 12.82
N GLN A 143 -6.33 2.12 12.17
CA GLN A 143 -6.92 3.32 11.62
C GLN A 143 -7.37 4.25 12.76
N GLY A 144 -7.07 5.53 12.60
CA GLY A 144 -7.49 6.58 13.54
C GLY A 144 -7.79 7.87 12.79
N THR A 145 -8.05 8.94 13.53
CA THR A 145 -8.31 10.26 12.97
C THR A 145 -7.07 11.16 13.11
N PRO A 146 -6.61 11.83 12.04
CA PRO A 146 -7.14 11.82 10.67
C PRO A 146 -6.79 10.59 9.82
N TRP A 147 -5.73 9.85 10.15
CA TRP A 147 -5.27 8.72 9.32
C TRP A 147 -4.99 7.43 10.08
N CYS A 148 -4.34 7.53 11.23
CA CYS A 148 -3.89 6.38 12.00
C CYS A 148 -3.97 6.67 13.50
N GLU A 149 -4.14 5.63 14.30
CA GLU A 149 -3.85 5.66 15.74
C GLU A 149 -2.47 5.05 15.98
N GLN A 150 -2.19 3.94 15.30
CA GLN A 150 -0.89 3.30 15.29
C GLN A 150 -0.44 3.02 13.85
N LEU A 151 0.84 3.25 13.57
CA LEU A 151 1.49 2.80 12.35
C LEU A 151 2.94 2.50 12.70
N ASN A 152 3.39 1.30 12.39
CA ASN A 152 4.80 0.91 12.42
C ASN A 152 5.10 0.12 11.15
N GLY A 153 5.99 0.65 10.33
CA GLY A 153 6.38 0.00 9.10
C GLY A 153 7.62 0.62 8.47
N LYS A 154 8.04 0.01 7.37
CA LYS A 154 9.16 0.44 6.55
C LYS A 154 8.79 0.33 5.08
N LEU A 155 9.30 1.27 4.30
CA LEU A 155 9.19 1.27 2.85
C LEU A 155 10.59 1.31 2.27
N PHE A 156 10.90 0.31 1.45
CA PHE A 156 12.16 0.19 0.72
C PHE A 156 11.91 0.43 -0.75
N ILE A 157 12.79 1.21 -1.38
CA ILE A 157 12.85 1.39 -2.83
C ILE A 157 14.22 0.91 -3.26
N ASN A 158 14.26 -0.25 -3.92
CA ASN A 158 15.49 -0.87 -4.36
C ASN A 158 15.81 -0.44 -5.79
N SER A 159 17.08 -0.11 -6.04
CA SER A 159 17.56 0.32 -7.36
C SER A 159 16.70 1.45 -7.96
N ALA A 160 16.32 2.43 -7.13
CA ALA A 160 15.54 3.58 -7.56
C ALA A 160 16.30 4.30 -8.68
N GLY A 161 15.60 4.59 -9.77
CA GLY A 161 16.18 5.25 -10.93
C GLY A 161 15.18 6.18 -11.59
N VAL A 162 15.63 7.36 -11.99
CA VAL A 162 14.82 8.32 -12.73
C VAL A 162 15.47 8.58 -14.07
N LYS A 163 14.73 8.39 -15.16
CA LYS A 163 15.17 8.73 -16.51
C LYS A 163 14.19 9.71 -17.13
N ASN A 164 14.67 10.85 -17.58
CA ASN A 164 13.84 11.86 -18.24
C ASN A 164 14.61 12.49 -19.42
N GLN A 165 14.06 13.55 -20.03
CA GLN A 165 14.70 14.26 -21.14
C GLN A 165 16.02 14.97 -20.78
N PHE A 166 16.31 15.15 -19.48
CA PHE A 166 17.50 15.82 -18.98
C PHE A 166 18.63 14.85 -18.61
N GLY A 167 18.35 13.56 -18.47
CA GLY A 167 19.37 12.57 -18.17
C GLY A 167 18.85 11.27 -17.55
N ASN A 168 19.81 10.48 -17.05
CA ASN A 168 19.57 9.27 -16.28
C ASN A 168 20.18 9.42 -14.88
N TYR A 169 19.36 9.24 -13.86
CA TYR A 169 19.68 9.50 -12.47
C TYR A 169 19.51 8.21 -11.67
N PRO A 170 20.57 7.40 -11.50
CA PRO A 170 20.55 6.28 -10.57
C PRO A 170 20.51 6.82 -9.14
N LEU A 171 19.38 6.63 -8.46
CA LEU A 171 19.16 7.12 -7.09
C LEU A 171 19.56 6.08 -6.04
N GLY A 172 19.72 4.82 -6.45
CA GLY A 172 20.15 3.72 -5.58
C GLY A 172 19.04 3.26 -4.64
N ASP A 173 19.44 2.69 -3.50
CA ASP A 173 18.49 2.16 -2.53
C ASP A 173 18.07 3.24 -1.52
N ILE A 174 16.77 3.26 -1.19
CA ILE A 174 16.16 4.23 -0.28
C ILE A 174 15.31 3.47 0.74
N GLU A 175 15.58 3.69 2.02
CA GLU A 175 14.77 3.24 3.15
C GLU A 175 14.02 4.41 3.78
N LEU A 176 12.75 4.16 4.11
CA LEU A 176 11.83 5.10 4.72
C LEU A 176 11.11 4.43 5.89
N ASP A 177 11.21 5.02 7.08
CA ASP A 177 10.44 4.61 8.25
C ASP A 177 9.03 5.21 8.18
N LEU A 178 8.01 4.40 8.48
CA LEU A 178 6.61 4.78 8.55
C LEU A 178 6.13 4.72 10.00
N SER A 179 5.57 5.81 10.49
CA SER A 179 5.08 5.93 11.86
C SER A 179 3.80 6.75 11.95
N CYS A 180 3.04 6.60 13.03
CA CYS A 180 1.93 7.48 13.35
C CYS A 180 2.34 8.49 14.43
N VAL A 181 2.10 9.78 14.20
CA VAL A 181 2.36 10.83 15.18
C VAL A 181 1.18 11.80 15.20
N ASP A 182 0.54 11.95 16.35
CA ASP A 182 -0.61 12.83 16.57
C ASP A 182 -1.73 12.60 15.53
N GLY A 183 -2.02 11.33 15.22
CA GLY A 183 -3.03 10.93 14.24
C GLY A 183 -2.59 10.99 12.77
N ASN A 184 -1.39 11.50 12.50
CA ASN A 184 -0.86 11.75 11.16
C ASN A 184 0.14 10.68 10.73
N VAL A 185 0.19 10.40 9.43
CA VAL A 185 1.22 9.50 8.88
C VAL A 185 2.52 10.27 8.73
N LYS A 186 3.57 9.79 9.39
CA LYS A 186 4.92 10.35 9.35
C LYS A 186 5.84 9.37 8.63
N VAL A 187 6.50 9.88 7.59
CA VAL A 187 7.55 9.20 6.83
C VAL A 187 8.89 9.85 7.17
N LYS A 188 9.91 9.07 7.51
CA LYS A 188 11.23 9.58 7.87
C LYS A 188 12.33 8.86 7.09
N SER A 189 13.38 9.60 6.72
CA SER A 189 14.64 9.03 6.25
C SER A 189 15.81 9.80 6.85
N ASP A 190 16.97 9.18 6.89
CA ASP A 190 18.23 9.75 7.34
C ASP A 190 19.36 9.35 6.39
N GLU A 191 20.54 9.92 6.60
CA GLU A 191 21.67 9.75 5.69
C GLU A 191 22.23 8.32 5.63
N THR A 192 21.91 7.49 6.61
CA THR A 192 22.31 6.07 6.59
C THR A 192 21.32 5.19 5.83
N MET A 193 20.10 5.70 5.63
CA MET A 193 19.00 5.03 4.93
C MET A 193 18.98 5.30 3.41
N ASN A 194 19.91 6.09 2.88
CA ASN A 194 20.02 6.34 1.45
C ASN A 194 21.43 6.74 1.03
N GLN A 195 21.77 6.49 -0.24
CA GLN A 195 23.07 6.85 -0.81
C GLN A 195 23.15 8.32 -1.27
N LEU A 196 22.00 9.00 -1.27
CA LEU A 196 21.83 10.37 -1.74
C LEU A 196 22.16 11.42 -0.66
N GLY A 197 22.47 11.01 0.57
CA GLY A 197 22.83 11.94 1.65
C GLY A 197 21.71 12.93 2.02
N PHE A 198 20.45 12.54 1.84
CA PHE A 198 19.33 13.32 2.35
C PHE A 198 18.86 12.79 3.70
N SER A 199 18.31 13.67 4.52
CA SER A 199 17.60 13.33 5.73
C SER A 199 16.39 14.23 5.87
N GLY A 200 15.31 13.73 6.45
CA GLY A 200 14.10 14.52 6.56
C GLY A 200 12.90 13.76 7.07
N THR A 201 11.79 14.49 7.12
CA THR A 201 10.50 13.99 7.52
C THR A 201 9.45 14.56 6.59
N LEU A 202 8.52 13.70 6.18
CA LEU A 202 7.28 14.05 5.52
C LEU A 202 6.13 13.67 6.44
N VAL A 203 5.21 14.60 6.70
CA VAL A 203 4.00 14.34 7.49
C VAL A 203 2.78 14.57 6.60
N LEU A 204 1.93 13.56 6.50
CA LEU A 204 0.61 13.65 5.88
C LEU A 204 -0.43 13.94 6.96
N GLN A 205 -0.94 15.15 6.93
CA GLN A 205 -1.92 15.69 7.87
C GLN A 205 -3.35 15.56 7.35
N ALA A 206 -4.32 15.96 8.16
CA ALA A 206 -5.71 16.11 7.76
C ALA A 206 -5.85 16.94 6.46
N GLU A 207 -6.98 16.76 5.75
CA GLU A 207 -7.25 17.40 4.45
C GLU A 207 -6.16 17.18 3.38
N LYS A 208 -5.39 16.09 3.51
CA LYS A 208 -4.34 15.70 2.55
C LYS A 208 -3.23 16.75 2.43
N VAL A 209 -3.01 17.52 3.48
CA VAL A 209 -1.88 18.46 3.57
C VAL A 209 -0.61 17.65 3.84
N VAL A 210 0.40 17.85 3.01
CA VAL A 210 1.73 17.29 3.19
C VAL A 210 2.67 18.39 3.62
N GLN A 211 3.41 18.12 4.70
CA GLN A 211 4.49 18.95 5.18
C GLN A 211 5.80 18.17 5.07
N LEU A 212 6.71 18.64 4.22
CA LEU A 212 8.05 18.10 4.03
C LEU A 212 9.06 19.05 4.68
N SER A 213 9.88 18.50 5.56
CA SER A 213 11.07 19.16 6.09
C SER A 213 12.25 18.22 5.91
N ALA A 214 13.10 18.52 4.93
CA ALA A 214 14.24 17.71 4.58
C ALA A 214 15.49 18.57 4.36
N LYS A 215 16.63 17.92 4.26
CA LYS A 215 17.89 18.52 3.90
C LYS A 215 18.70 17.52 3.10
N ILE A 216 19.50 18.02 2.16
CA ILE A 216 20.35 17.18 1.32
C ILE A 216 21.73 17.81 1.25
N LYS A 217 22.77 16.98 1.35
CA LYS A 217 24.14 17.41 1.09
C LYS A 217 24.70 16.68 -0.11
N GLU A 218 25.76 17.23 -0.67
CA GLU A 218 26.48 16.62 -1.75
C GLU A 218 27.22 15.36 -1.28
N THR A 219 27.10 14.25 -2.02
CA THR A 219 27.83 12.99 -1.72
C THR A 219 28.53 12.45 -2.96
N ALA A 220 29.56 11.63 -2.77
CA ALA A 220 30.29 11.01 -3.87
C ALA A 220 29.41 10.08 -4.74
N SER A 221 28.38 9.49 -4.15
CA SER A 221 27.46 8.56 -4.81
C SER A 221 26.38 9.25 -5.66
N GLN A 222 26.18 10.56 -5.52
CA GLN A 222 25.21 11.30 -6.32
C GLN A 222 25.69 11.47 -7.77
N PRO A 223 24.78 11.38 -8.76
CA PRO A 223 25.08 11.76 -10.15
C PRO A 223 25.55 13.22 -10.26
N GLU A 224 26.52 13.49 -11.14
CA GLU A 224 27.07 14.84 -11.33
C GLU A 224 26.02 15.90 -11.66
N ASP A 225 25.03 15.55 -12.48
CA ASP A 225 23.93 16.46 -12.82
C ASP A 225 23.02 16.73 -11.62
N LEU A 226 22.86 15.77 -10.70
CA LEU A 226 22.14 15.99 -9.45
C LEU A 226 22.91 16.99 -8.57
N LYS A 227 24.23 16.83 -8.43
CA LYS A 227 25.08 17.76 -7.66
C LYS A 227 24.96 19.19 -8.18
N LYS A 228 25.00 19.39 -9.50
CA LYS A 228 24.77 20.69 -10.14
C LYS A 228 23.36 21.21 -9.87
N ALA A 229 22.37 20.33 -9.88
CA ALA A 229 20.98 20.71 -9.63
C ALA A 229 20.72 21.14 -8.18
N LEU A 230 21.50 20.66 -7.20
CA LEU A 230 21.36 21.05 -5.80
C LEU A 230 21.50 22.57 -5.60
N ALA A 231 22.31 23.24 -6.43
CA ALA A 231 22.48 24.69 -6.37
C ALA A 231 21.17 25.47 -6.64
N PHE A 232 20.20 24.87 -7.35
CA PHE A 232 18.89 25.48 -7.57
C PHE A 232 17.98 25.41 -6.34
N LEU A 233 18.30 24.58 -5.33
CA LEU A 233 17.54 24.49 -4.08
C LEU A 233 17.81 25.70 -3.16
N GLY A 234 18.84 26.49 -3.45
CA GLY A 234 19.19 27.70 -2.71
C GLY A 234 20.59 27.65 -2.12
N LYS A 235 20.79 28.32 -1.00
CA LYS A 235 22.10 28.41 -0.33
C LYS A 235 22.32 27.23 0.60
N LYS A 236 23.56 26.73 0.64
CA LYS A 236 24.01 25.78 1.66
C LYS A 236 23.98 26.44 3.05
N ASP A 237 23.65 25.67 4.08
CA ASP A 237 23.83 26.06 5.48
C ASP A 237 25.31 25.94 5.92
N SER A 238 25.61 26.27 7.17
CA SER A 238 26.98 26.21 7.73
C SER A 238 27.56 24.78 7.78
N GLN A 239 26.72 23.76 7.64
CA GLN A 239 27.11 22.35 7.63
C GLN A 239 27.15 21.77 6.20
N GLY A 240 26.88 22.58 5.18
CA GLY A 240 26.92 22.18 3.77
C GLY A 240 25.63 21.57 3.23
N TYR A 241 24.53 21.59 3.99
CA TYR A 241 23.23 21.09 3.52
C TYR A 241 22.44 22.15 2.77
N TYR A 242 21.70 21.71 1.78
CA TYR A 242 20.61 22.46 1.17
C TYR A 242 19.30 22.11 1.90
N PRO A 243 18.68 23.07 2.61
CA PRO A 243 17.39 22.83 3.26
C PRO A 243 16.26 22.78 2.23
N ILE A 244 15.32 21.87 2.44
CA ILE A 244 14.14 21.67 1.61
C ILE A 244 12.92 21.75 2.54
N SER A 245 12.06 22.73 2.29
CA SER A 245 10.78 22.86 2.99
C SER A 245 9.67 22.99 1.98
N TYR A 246 8.62 22.19 2.14
CA TYR A 246 7.44 22.25 1.31
C TYR A 246 6.19 21.99 2.16
N GLN A 247 5.15 22.78 1.92
CA GLN A 247 3.84 22.55 2.49
C GLN A 247 2.80 22.76 1.39
N GLY A 248 1.92 21.77 1.20
CA GLY A 248 0.89 21.83 0.17
C GLY A 248 -0.03 20.63 0.23
N ARG A 249 -1.05 20.59 -0.64
CA ARG A 249 -1.95 19.43 -0.75
C ARG A 249 -1.42 18.44 -1.77
N VAL A 250 -1.62 17.14 -1.52
CA VAL A 250 -1.26 16.11 -2.50
C VAL A 250 -2.11 16.28 -3.77
N PRO A 251 -1.52 16.52 -4.95
CA PRO A 251 -2.28 16.62 -6.18
C PRO A 251 -2.93 15.29 -6.55
N GLY A 252 -4.23 15.29 -6.84
CA GLY A 252 -4.93 14.13 -7.40
C GLY A 252 -5.35 13.05 -6.41
N LEU A 253 -5.27 13.30 -5.10
CA LEU A 253 -5.91 12.46 -4.07
C LEU A 253 -7.17 13.09 -3.53
#